data_AF-A0A1V5R911-F1
#
_entry.id   AF-A0A1V5R911-F1
#
_cell.length_a   1.000
_cell.length_b   1.000
_cell.length_c   1.000
_cell.angle_alpha   90.00
_cell.angle_beta   90.00
_cell.angle_gamma   90.00
#
_symmetry.space_group_name_H-M   'P 1'
#
loop_
_entity.id
_entity.type
_entity.pdbx_description
1 polymer ?
#
loop_
_entity_poly.entity_id
_entity_poly.type
_entity_poly.pdbx_seq_one_letter_code
_entity_poly.pdbx_strand_id
1 'polypeptide(L)'
;MNLKPREKKQVEAIQEKVSKQVFETKIRFVYVSKKEVMNKPKATWGFIGFMKQFLDVDLNGLKPDMKVTITTAHYLLVDWRKSERKTKLMYAYKGRSGTRGRKRFMLNTEELATLWHVPIEAVVRTPLIQKSPGRKSEPPMSLPLTEEVIDEGLFGATSERGEDIFSNIADENGTSEQPAVADIQDSASQAIDFDLKDEKKKGEPPANLPFI
;
A
#
# COMPACT_ATOMS: atom_id res chain seq x y z
N MET A 1 -24.55 25.84 18.62
CA MET A 1 -24.00 24.88 19.60
C MET A 1 -22.53 25.20 19.80
N ASN A 2 -22.09 25.50 21.03
CA ASN A 2 -20.66 25.68 21.36
C ASN A 2 -20.04 24.30 21.63
N LEU A 3 -19.58 23.64 20.57
CA LEU A 3 -18.83 22.38 20.68
C LEU A 3 -17.35 22.69 20.94
N LYS A 4 -16.67 21.83 21.71
CA LYS A 4 -15.21 21.92 21.82
C LYS A 4 -14.58 21.67 20.44
N PRO A 5 -13.42 22.27 20.13
CA PRO A 5 -12.77 22.07 18.82
C PRO A 5 -12.58 20.60 18.44
N ARG A 6 -12.27 19.74 19.42
CA ARG A 6 -12.14 18.28 19.25
C ARG A 6 -13.45 17.61 18.84
N GLU A 7 -14.53 17.94 19.53
CA GLU A 7 -15.86 17.38 19.27
C GLU A 7 -16.38 17.83 17.89
N LYS A 8 -16.11 19.09 17.52
CA LYS A 8 -16.44 19.62 16.18
C LYS A 8 -15.76 18.79 15.09
N LYS A 9 -14.44 18.56 15.20
CA LYS A 9 -13.67 17.75 14.24
C LYS A 9 -14.18 16.31 14.15
N GLN A 10 -14.57 15.70 15.27
CA GLN A 10 -15.15 14.35 15.29
C GLN A 10 -16.50 14.30 14.57
N VAL A 11 -17.37 15.28 14.79
CA VAL A 11 -18.69 15.34 14.14
C VAL A 11 -18.54 15.54 12.63
N GLU A 12 -17.63 16.43 12.22
CA GLU A 12 -17.31 16.67 10.80
C GLU A 12 -16.80 15.40 10.11
N ALA A 13 -15.83 14.69 10.72
CA ALA A 13 -15.31 13.43 10.17
C ALA A 13 -16.39 12.33 10.09
N ILE A 14 -17.32 12.27 11.06
CA ILE A 14 -18.45 11.33 11.02
C ILE A 14 -19.39 11.68 9.86
N GLN A 15 -19.69 12.97 9.66
CA GLN A 15 -20.55 13.43 8.55
C GLN A 15 -19.92 13.09 7.19
N GLU A 16 -18.63 13.33 7.01
CA GLU A 16 -17.89 12.96 5.80
C GLU A 16 -17.81 11.45 5.56
N LYS A 17 -17.77 10.65 6.63
CA LYS A 17 -17.78 9.20 6.51
C LYS A 17 -19.14 8.69 6.05
N VAL A 18 -20.23 9.23 6.59
CA VAL A 18 -21.61 8.83 6.29
C VAL A 18 -22.06 9.30 4.91
N SER A 19 -21.52 10.41 4.40
CA SER A 19 -21.86 10.91 3.06
C SER A 19 -21.35 10.04 1.90
N LYS A 20 -20.38 9.15 2.16
CA LYS A 20 -19.77 8.27 1.17
C LYS A 20 -20.40 6.88 1.19
N GLN A 21 -20.29 6.15 0.07
CA GLN A 21 -20.78 4.77 -0.01
C GLN A 21 -20.04 3.88 0.99
N VAL A 22 -20.83 3.13 1.78
CA VAL A 22 -20.36 2.25 2.84
C VAL A 22 -20.56 0.78 2.45
N PHE A 23 -19.54 -0.03 2.73
CA PHE A 23 -19.55 -1.47 2.49
C PHE A 23 -19.42 -2.27 3.79
N GLU A 24 -20.18 -3.35 3.88
CA GLU A 24 -20.10 -4.29 5.00
C GLU A 24 -18.84 -5.17 4.84
N THR A 25 -17.79 -4.86 5.60
CA THR A 25 -16.45 -5.43 5.44
C THR A 25 -16.03 -6.30 6.63
N LYS A 26 -15.18 -7.30 6.37
CA LYS A 26 -14.53 -8.13 7.39
C LYS A 26 -13.10 -8.45 6.97
N ILE A 27 -12.14 -7.94 7.72
CA ILE A 27 -10.72 -8.22 7.57
C ILE A 27 -10.43 -9.58 8.23
N ARG A 28 -9.75 -10.48 7.50
CA ARG A 28 -9.39 -11.81 7.98
C ARG A 28 -7.90 -12.04 7.73
N PHE A 29 -7.20 -12.52 8.74
CA PHE A 29 -5.79 -12.86 8.68
C PHE A 29 -5.57 -14.27 9.20
N VAL A 30 -4.94 -15.13 8.40
CA VAL A 30 -4.60 -16.50 8.76
C VAL A 30 -3.16 -16.75 8.37
N TYR A 31 -2.34 -17.10 9.36
CA TYR A 31 -0.96 -17.52 9.14
C TYR A 31 -0.89 -19.04 9.04
N VAL A 32 -0.47 -19.54 7.87
CA VAL A 32 -0.33 -20.97 7.57
C VAL A 32 1.14 -21.26 7.30
N SER A 33 1.69 -22.24 8.00
CA SER A 33 3.08 -22.70 7.81
C SER A 33 3.21 -24.15 8.24
N LYS A 34 4.29 -24.82 7.79
CA LYS A 34 4.70 -26.12 8.33
C LYS A 34 4.99 -25.98 9.82
N LYS A 35 4.64 -27.00 10.61
CA LYS A 35 4.75 -26.94 12.09
C LYS A 35 6.18 -26.63 12.56
N GLU A 36 7.19 -27.14 11.85
CA GLU A 36 8.62 -26.99 12.15
C GLU A 36 9.13 -25.55 12.01
N VAL A 37 8.59 -24.80 11.04
CA VAL A 37 9.09 -23.44 10.69
C VAL A 37 8.14 -22.35 11.21
N MET A 38 7.11 -22.72 11.97
CA MET A 38 6.03 -21.81 12.34
C MET A 38 6.47 -20.79 13.40
N ASN A 39 6.69 -19.55 12.98
CA ASN A 39 6.92 -18.42 13.88
C ASN A 39 5.64 -17.55 14.03
N LYS A 40 4.79 -17.92 15.00
CA LYS A 40 3.51 -17.21 15.24
C LYS A 40 3.69 -15.77 15.71
N PRO A 41 4.58 -15.46 16.68
CA PRO A 41 4.74 -14.10 17.16
C PRO A 41 5.17 -13.15 16.04
N LYS A 42 6.14 -13.54 15.20
CA LYS A 42 6.64 -12.69 14.11
C LYS A 42 5.51 -12.29 13.13
N ALA A 43 4.72 -13.26 12.68
CA ALA A 43 3.63 -12.99 11.74
C ALA A 43 2.48 -12.19 12.39
N THR A 44 2.09 -12.55 13.61
CA THR A 44 0.93 -11.95 14.29
C THR A 44 1.23 -10.53 14.74
N TRP A 45 2.38 -10.28 15.37
CA TRP A 45 2.77 -8.95 15.83
C TRP A 45 3.10 -8.01 14.68
N GLY A 46 3.72 -8.52 13.61
CA GLY A 46 3.94 -7.73 12.39
C GLY A 46 2.62 -7.24 11.78
N PHE A 47 1.64 -8.13 11.65
CA PHE A 47 0.32 -7.76 11.13
C PHE A 47 -0.42 -6.79 12.05
N ILE A 48 -0.41 -7.03 13.37
CA ILE A 48 -1.06 -6.13 14.34
C ILE A 48 -0.39 -4.74 14.32
N GLY A 49 0.94 -4.68 14.20
CA GLY A 49 1.69 -3.43 14.07
C GLY A 49 1.29 -2.65 12.82
N PHE A 50 1.21 -3.32 11.67
CA PHE A 50 0.70 -2.72 10.43
C PHE A 50 -0.72 -2.17 10.60
N MET A 51 -1.64 -2.96 11.18
CA MET A 51 -3.02 -2.50 11.37
C MET A 51 -3.13 -1.30 12.33
N LYS A 52 -2.20 -1.17 13.29
CA LYS A 52 -2.16 -0.04 14.23
C LYS A 52 -1.79 1.29 13.58
N GLN A 53 -1.14 1.30 12.41
CA GLN A 53 -0.78 2.55 11.74
C GLN A 53 -2.01 3.34 11.26
N PHE A 54 -3.15 2.67 11.11
CA PHE A 54 -4.43 3.29 10.74
C PHE A 54 -5.23 3.78 11.96
N LEU A 55 -4.63 3.81 13.15
CA LEU A 55 -5.24 4.38 14.34
C LEU A 55 -5.00 5.88 14.34
N ASP A 56 -6.08 6.66 14.29
CA ASP A 56 -6.05 8.06 14.70
C ASP A 56 -6.41 8.12 16.20
N VAL A 57 -5.70 8.95 16.96
CA VAL A 57 -5.89 9.13 18.41
C VAL A 57 -7.24 9.77 18.72
N ASP A 58 -7.74 10.63 17.81
CA ASP A 58 -9.00 11.34 17.98
C ASP A 58 -10.21 10.63 17.36
N LEU A 59 -9.98 9.66 16.47
CA LEU A 59 -11.03 8.93 15.76
C LEU A 59 -11.01 7.42 16.08
N ASN A 60 -11.73 6.64 15.26
CA ASN A 60 -11.81 5.19 15.43
C ASN A 60 -10.52 4.51 14.94
N GLY A 61 -10.29 3.27 15.39
CA GLY A 61 -9.15 2.47 14.97
C GLY A 61 -9.45 0.99 14.88
N LEU A 62 -8.67 0.31 14.04
CA LEU A 62 -8.81 -1.11 13.81
C LEU A 62 -8.12 -1.89 14.94
N LYS A 63 -8.90 -2.73 15.63
CA LYS A 63 -8.40 -3.59 16.71
C LYS A 63 -8.60 -5.07 16.35
N PRO A 64 -7.58 -5.92 16.54
CA PRO A 64 -7.74 -7.36 16.37
C PRO A 64 -8.69 -7.92 17.43
N ASP A 65 -9.50 -8.90 17.04
CA ASP A 65 -10.43 -9.57 17.94
C ASP A 65 -9.69 -10.59 18.81
N MET A 66 -9.58 -10.28 20.11
CA MET A 66 -8.93 -11.12 21.11
C MET A 66 -9.85 -12.15 21.74
N LYS A 67 -11.18 -12.07 21.52
CA LYS A 67 -12.15 -12.89 22.27
C LYS A 67 -12.66 -14.08 21.48
N VAL A 68 -13.08 -13.86 20.22
CA VAL A 68 -13.77 -14.92 19.44
C VAL A 68 -12.82 -15.62 18.48
N THR A 69 -11.93 -14.86 17.84
CA THR A 69 -11.10 -15.36 16.75
C THR A 69 -9.74 -15.92 17.21
N ILE A 70 -9.35 -15.68 18.47
CA ILE A 70 -8.05 -16.12 18.98
C ILE A 70 -7.99 -17.64 19.16
N THR A 71 -6.87 -18.23 18.76
CA THR A 71 -6.62 -19.68 18.82
C THR A 71 -6.10 -20.14 20.19
N THR A 72 -6.07 -19.28 21.21
CA THR A 72 -5.57 -19.62 22.55
C THR A 72 -6.65 -20.30 23.39
N ALA A 73 -6.32 -21.44 24.01
CA ALA A 73 -7.19 -22.14 24.95
C ALA A 73 -6.38 -22.42 26.23
N HIS A 74 -7.02 -22.22 27.39
CA HIS A 74 -6.44 -22.43 28.72
C HIS A 74 -7.23 -23.50 29.49
N TYR A 75 -6.61 -24.18 30.45
CA TYR A 75 -7.19 -25.20 31.34
C TYR A 75 -7.29 -26.62 30.75
N LEU A 76 -8.45 -27.07 30.26
CA LEU A 76 -8.69 -28.49 29.93
C LEU A 76 -8.62 -28.82 28.44
N LEU A 77 -8.10 -29.98 28.04
CA LEU A 77 -8.09 -30.44 26.62
C LEU A 77 -7.62 -29.35 25.65
N VAL A 78 -6.50 -28.71 26.01
CA VAL A 78 -6.03 -27.50 25.34
C VAL A 78 -5.71 -27.77 23.87
N ASP A 79 -5.08 -28.90 23.55
CA ASP A 79 -4.66 -29.20 22.18
C ASP A 79 -5.84 -29.56 21.28
N TRP A 80 -6.81 -30.32 21.80
CA TRP A 80 -8.05 -30.63 21.08
C TRP A 80 -8.83 -29.35 20.78
N ARG A 81 -9.06 -28.47 21.78
CA ARG A 81 -9.78 -27.20 21.58
C ARG A 81 -9.01 -26.25 20.66
N LYS A 82 -7.67 -26.19 20.76
CA LYS A 82 -6.83 -25.42 19.84
C LYS A 82 -6.99 -25.94 18.41
N SER A 83 -7.00 -27.25 18.21
CA SER A 83 -7.19 -27.89 16.90
C SER A 83 -8.56 -27.57 16.32
N GLU A 84 -9.62 -27.76 17.11
CA GLU A 84 -11.00 -27.48 16.69
C GLU A 84 -11.19 -26.00 16.30
N ARG A 85 -10.63 -25.07 17.08
CA ARG A 85 -10.66 -23.63 16.76
C ARG A 85 -9.92 -23.30 15.47
N LYS A 86 -8.74 -23.90 15.23
CA LYS A 86 -8.02 -23.73 13.95
C LYS A 86 -8.83 -24.24 12.78
N THR A 87 -9.46 -25.41 12.92
CA THR A 87 -10.30 -26.00 11.89
C THR A 87 -11.52 -25.12 11.60
N LYS A 88 -12.21 -24.62 12.64
CA LYS A 88 -13.34 -23.68 12.50
C LYS A 88 -12.91 -22.39 11.81
N LEU A 89 -11.76 -21.83 12.18
CA LEU A 89 -11.22 -20.60 11.57
C LEU A 89 -10.88 -20.83 10.10
N MET A 90 -10.19 -21.93 9.79
CA MET A 90 -9.82 -22.31 8.43
C MET A 90 -11.06 -22.57 7.57
N TYR A 91 -12.06 -23.25 8.10
CA TYR A 91 -13.32 -23.51 7.42
C TYR A 91 -14.08 -22.20 7.12
N ALA A 92 -14.18 -21.31 8.10
CA ALA A 92 -14.80 -19.99 7.93
C ALA A 92 -14.05 -19.10 6.92
N TYR A 93 -12.72 -19.21 6.87
CA TYR A 93 -11.86 -18.51 5.93
C TYR A 93 -12.05 -19.04 4.50
N LYS A 94 -11.96 -20.35 4.29
CA LYS A 94 -12.19 -21.01 2.99
C LYS A 94 -13.58 -20.70 2.43
N GLY A 95 -14.62 -20.81 3.27
CA GLY A 95 -16.00 -20.51 2.86
C GLY A 95 -16.33 -19.02 2.78
N ARG A 96 -15.34 -18.11 2.95
CA ARG A 96 -15.50 -16.64 2.98
C ARG A 96 -16.70 -16.14 3.80
N SER A 97 -17.06 -16.87 4.86
CA SER A 97 -18.36 -16.71 5.52
C SER A 97 -18.52 -15.33 6.17
N GLY A 98 -19.66 -14.68 5.93
CA GLY A 98 -20.01 -13.38 6.52
C GLY A 98 -20.42 -13.48 7.99
N THR A 99 -21.09 -14.57 8.36
CA THR A 99 -21.74 -14.73 9.68
C THR A 99 -20.83 -15.34 10.75
N ARG A 100 -19.93 -16.27 10.39
CA ARG A 100 -19.06 -16.96 11.35
C ARG A 100 -17.94 -16.04 11.84
N GLY A 101 -17.56 -16.18 13.12
CA GLY A 101 -16.54 -15.38 13.78
C GLY A 101 -17.08 -14.01 14.25
N ARG A 102 -16.28 -12.96 14.09
CA ARG A 102 -16.68 -11.59 14.48
C ARG A 102 -17.76 -11.02 13.55
N LYS A 103 -18.58 -10.08 14.03
CA LYS A 103 -19.52 -9.31 13.18
C LYS A 103 -18.72 -8.47 12.17
N ARG A 104 -19.29 -8.28 10.99
CA ARG A 104 -18.75 -7.37 9.98
C ARG A 104 -18.88 -5.92 10.48
N PHE A 105 -18.05 -5.03 9.95
CA PHE A 105 -18.07 -3.60 10.27
C PHE A 105 -18.14 -2.79 8.98
N MET A 106 -18.52 -1.53 9.12
CA MET A 106 -18.76 -0.63 8.01
C MET A 106 -17.49 0.16 7.68
N LEU A 107 -17.05 0.07 6.43
CA LEU A 107 -15.98 0.88 5.87
C LEU A 107 -16.50 1.68 4.69
N ASN A 108 -16.09 2.94 4.58
CA ASN A 108 -16.36 3.73 3.39
C ASN A 108 -15.38 3.36 2.25
N THR A 109 -15.59 3.94 1.07
CA THR A 109 -14.76 3.67 -0.12
C THR A 109 -13.30 4.09 0.07
N GLU A 110 -13.05 5.20 0.76
CA GLU A 110 -11.69 5.73 1.02
C GLU A 110 -10.91 4.88 2.03
N GLU A 111 -11.55 4.48 3.13
CA GLU A 111 -10.98 3.57 4.14
C GLU A 111 -10.67 2.21 3.51
N LEU A 112 -11.51 1.73 2.60
CA LEU A 112 -11.26 0.49 1.87
C LEU A 112 -10.10 0.64 0.89
N ALA A 113 -10.04 1.74 0.14
CA ALA A 113 -8.93 2.02 -0.78
C ALA A 113 -7.59 2.18 -0.04
N THR A 114 -7.61 2.75 1.16
CA THR A 114 -6.41 2.92 1.99
C THR A 114 -5.89 1.59 2.53
N LEU A 115 -6.79 0.66 2.89
CA LEU A 115 -6.42 -0.69 3.32
C LEU A 115 -6.00 -1.58 2.15
N TRP A 116 -6.64 -1.42 0.99
CA TRP A 116 -6.41 -2.18 -0.23
C TRP A 116 -5.74 -1.31 -1.29
N HIS A 117 -4.55 -0.80 -0.97
CA HIS A 117 -3.70 -0.13 -1.94
C HIS A 117 -2.51 -1.03 -2.29
N VAL A 118 -2.27 -1.25 -3.58
CA VAL A 118 -1.08 -2.00 -4.03
C VAL A 118 0.09 -1.03 -3.97
N PRO A 119 1.11 -1.28 -3.13
CA PRO A 119 2.26 -0.39 -3.07
C PRO A 119 2.97 -0.38 -4.42
N ILE A 120 3.31 0.81 -4.91
CA ILE A 120 4.18 0.95 -6.08
C ILE A 120 5.55 0.39 -5.67
N GLU A 121 5.99 -0.66 -6.37
CA GLU A 121 7.19 -1.45 -6.01
C GLU A 121 8.47 -0.61 -5.88
N ALA A 122 8.51 0.55 -6.53
CA ALA A 122 9.61 1.49 -6.52
C ALA A 122 9.87 2.14 -5.16
N VAL A 123 8.83 2.33 -4.33
CA VAL A 123 8.90 3.16 -3.11
C VAL A 123 9.16 2.32 -1.86
N VAL A 124 8.67 1.07 -1.81
CA VAL A 124 8.77 0.22 -0.61
C VAL A 124 9.83 -0.88 -0.79
N ARG A 125 11.07 -0.58 -0.36
CA ARG A 125 12.11 -1.59 -0.20
C ARG A 125 11.95 -2.27 1.16
N THR A 126 11.38 -3.48 1.18
CA THR A 126 11.32 -4.29 2.41
C THR A 126 12.61 -5.12 2.54
N PRO A 127 13.51 -4.80 3.49
CA PRO A 127 14.86 -5.38 3.54
C PRO A 127 14.87 -6.89 3.87
N LEU A 128 13.81 -7.39 4.51
CA LEU A 128 13.71 -8.78 5.01
C LEU A 128 12.90 -9.70 4.09
N ILE A 129 12.39 -9.21 2.97
CA ILE A 129 11.62 -10.00 2.01
C ILE A 129 12.45 -10.14 0.74
N GLN A 130 12.95 -11.35 0.49
CA GLN A 130 13.61 -11.70 -0.75
C GLN A 130 12.55 -11.70 -1.87
N LYS A 131 12.69 -10.79 -2.83
CA LYS A 131 11.85 -10.75 -4.03
C LYS A 131 12.38 -11.76 -5.05
N SER A 132 11.50 -12.49 -5.72
CA SER A 132 11.88 -13.21 -6.93
C SER A 132 12.17 -12.17 -8.02
N PRO A 133 13.29 -12.26 -8.76
CA PRO A 133 13.49 -11.41 -9.92
C PRO A 133 12.36 -11.67 -10.92
N GLY A 134 11.70 -10.61 -11.39
CA GLY A 134 10.77 -10.72 -12.50
C GLY A 134 11.55 -11.13 -13.75
N ARG A 135 11.12 -12.19 -14.43
CA ARG A 135 11.62 -12.51 -15.76
C ARG A 135 11.06 -11.45 -16.71
N LYS A 136 11.86 -10.42 -17.02
CA LYS A 136 11.59 -9.58 -18.17
C LYS A 136 11.89 -10.45 -19.40
N SER A 137 10.86 -11.04 -20.00
CA SER A 137 11.00 -11.56 -21.35
C SER A 137 11.09 -10.34 -22.26
N GLU A 138 12.16 -10.25 -23.04
CA GLU A 138 12.16 -9.37 -24.20
C GLU A 138 10.94 -9.73 -25.07
N PRO A 139 10.28 -8.74 -25.69
CA PRO A 139 9.19 -9.02 -26.62
C PRO A 139 9.69 -10.03 -27.67
N PRO A 140 8.88 -11.05 -28.03
CA PRO A 140 9.29 -12.03 -29.02
C PRO A 140 9.69 -11.30 -30.31
N MET A 141 10.85 -11.64 -30.87
CA MET A 141 11.41 -10.97 -32.06
C MET A 141 10.51 -11.04 -33.29
N SER A 142 9.46 -11.87 -33.28
CA SER A 142 8.50 -12.02 -34.37
C SER A 142 7.33 -11.04 -34.28
N LEU A 143 7.52 -9.84 -33.73
CA LEU A 143 6.53 -8.78 -33.85
C LEU A 143 6.72 -8.12 -35.24
N PRO A 144 5.78 -8.26 -36.19
CA PRO A 144 5.88 -7.54 -37.44
C PRO A 144 5.82 -6.04 -37.14
N LEU A 145 6.94 -5.35 -37.35
CA LEU A 145 6.96 -3.90 -37.49
C LEU A 145 6.53 -3.63 -38.94
N THR A 146 5.23 -3.64 -39.20
CA THR A 146 4.72 -3.08 -40.44
C THR A 146 4.93 -1.57 -40.38
N GLU A 147 6.04 -1.11 -40.96
CA GLU A 147 6.06 0.18 -41.64
C GLU A 147 5.10 0.02 -42.81
N GLU A 148 3.81 0.27 -42.57
CA GLU A 148 2.89 0.53 -43.66
C GLU A 148 3.41 1.79 -44.35
N VAL A 149 4.05 1.60 -45.49
CA VAL A 149 4.21 2.65 -46.50
C VAL A 149 2.79 3.07 -46.84
N ILE A 150 2.35 4.20 -46.26
CA ILE A 150 1.11 4.85 -46.61
C ILE A 150 1.29 5.26 -48.07
N ASP A 151 0.72 4.48 -48.98
CA ASP A 151 0.64 4.83 -50.39
C ASP A 151 -0.29 6.04 -50.47
N GLU A 152 0.26 7.23 -50.74
CA GLU A 152 -0.45 8.52 -50.83
C GLU A 152 -1.52 8.56 -51.96
N GLY A 153 -1.84 7.43 -52.58
CA GLY A 153 -2.86 7.29 -53.62
C GLY A 153 -4.28 7.01 -53.13
N LEU A 154 -4.51 6.69 -51.84
CA LEU A 154 -5.84 6.26 -51.38
C LEU A 154 -6.79 7.40 -50.97
N PHE A 155 -6.31 8.65 -50.91
CA PHE A 155 -7.13 9.84 -50.56
C PHE A 155 -7.48 10.74 -51.75
N GLY A 156 -7.22 10.30 -52.98
CA GLY A 156 -7.57 11.03 -54.19
C GLY A 156 -8.88 10.58 -54.80
N ALA A 157 -10.00 11.14 -54.33
CA ALA A 157 -11.26 11.43 -55.06
C ALA A 157 -12.52 11.13 -54.25
N THR A 158 -13.01 12.14 -53.52
CA THR A 158 -14.35 12.71 -53.73
C THR A 158 -14.44 14.00 -52.93
N SER A 159 -14.37 15.11 -53.65
CA SER A 159 -14.86 16.41 -53.21
C SER A 159 -16.37 16.28 -52.96
N GLU A 160 -16.84 16.74 -51.78
CA GLU A 160 -17.94 17.71 -51.60
C GLU A 160 -18.62 17.57 -50.22
N ARG A 161 -18.77 18.73 -49.54
CA ARG A 161 -19.14 18.99 -48.12
C ARG A 161 -17.99 18.79 -47.13
N GLY A 162 -17.50 19.79 -46.41
CA GLY A 162 -18.01 21.11 -46.10
C GLY A 162 -17.51 21.45 -44.69
N GLU A 163 -16.79 22.57 -44.59
CA GLU A 163 -16.41 23.33 -43.38
C GLU A 163 -15.13 22.93 -42.62
N ASP A 164 -14.14 23.83 -42.77
CA ASP A 164 -12.84 23.89 -42.12
C ASP A 164 -12.99 24.26 -40.63
N ILE A 165 -12.76 23.30 -39.73
CA ILE A 165 -12.94 23.50 -38.27
C ILE A 165 -11.70 24.14 -37.61
N PHE A 166 -10.56 24.24 -38.28
CA PHE A 166 -9.29 24.61 -37.62
C PHE A 166 -8.50 25.75 -38.31
N SER A 167 -9.17 26.72 -38.91
CA SER A 167 -8.49 27.88 -39.52
C SER A 167 -8.45 29.15 -38.67
N ASN A 168 -8.95 29.16 -37.43
CA ASN A 168 -9.13 30.41 -36.66
C ASN A 168 -8.52 30.41 -35.24
N ILE A 169 -7.34 29.82 -35.04
CA ILE A 169 -6.51 30.13 -33.85
C ILE A 169 -5.05 30.22 -34.30
N ALA A 170 -4.76 31.20 -35.14
CA ALA A 170 -3.44 31.79 -35.24
C ALA A 170 -3.63 33.31 -35.16
N ASP A 171 -2.75 33.95 -34.38
CA ASP A 171 -2.52 35.38 -34.26
C ASP A 171 -3.31 36.14 -33.18
N GLU A 172 -2.90 35.99 -31.92
CA GLU A 172 -2.79 37.14 -31.02
C GLU A 172 -1.44 37.13 -30.28
N ASN A 173 -0.65 38.18 -30.53
CA ASN A 173 0.59 38.53 -29.84
C ASN A 173 0.35 38.69 -28.33
N GLY A 174 1.13 37.98 -27.51
CA GLY A 174 1.16 38.14 -26.06
C GLY A 174 2.48 37.70 -25.47
N THR A 175 3.34 38.67 -25.17
CA THR A 175 4.59 38.56 -24.43
C THR A 175 4.46 37.66 -23.20
N SER A 176 5.32 36.65 -23.05
CA SER A 176 5.58 36.05 -21.74
C SER A 176 7.05 35.64 -21.62
N GLU A 177 7.67 36.21 -20.60
CA GLU A 177 9.06 36.10 -20.21
C GLU A 177 9.38 34.67 -19.75
N GLN A 178 10.53 34.14 -20.19
CA GLN A 178 11.15 32.99 -19.54
C GLN A 178 11.84 33.48 -18.26
N PRO A 179 11.54 32.94 -17.05
CA PRO A 179 12.34 33.27 -15.88
C PRO A 179 13.72 32.61 -15.98
N ALA A 180 14.75 33.46 -15.85
CA ALA A 180 16.16 33.10 -15.89
C ALA A 180 16.56 32.14 -14.75
N VAL A 181 17.39 31.16 -15.09
CA VAL A 181 18.10 30.30 -14.13
C VAL A 181 19.20 31.15 -13.48
N ALA A 182 19.11 31.35 -12.16
CA ALA A 182 20.14 32.03 -11.38
C ALA A 182 21.14 31.02 -10.83
N ASP A 183 22.39 31.13 -11.26
CA ASP A 183 23.55 30.51 -10.63
C ASP A 183 23.78 31.13 -9.24
N ILE A 184 23.90 30.29 -8.20
CA ILE A 184 24.42 30.69 -6.89
C ILE A 184 25.58 29.77 -6.54
N GLN A 185 26.80 30.31 -6.60
CA GLN A 185 28.02 29.73 -6.04
C GLN A 185 28.17 30.10 -4.55
N ASP A 186 28.50 29.07 -3.77
CA ASP A 186 29.29 29.01 -2.53
C ASP A 186 29.27 30.17 -1.51
N SER A 187 28.82 29.85 -0.29
CA SER A 187 29.42 30.38 0.94
C SER A 187 29.33 29.35 2.07
N ALA A 188 30.51 29.00 2.60
CA ALA A 188 30.76 28.00 3.62
C ALA A 188 30.12 28.29 5.00
N SER A 189 30.19 27.25 5.85
CA SER A 189 30.23 27.25 7.33
C SER A 189 28.90 27.30 8.11
N GLN A 190 28.50 26.15 8.64
CA GLN A 190 28.46 25.86 10.09
C GLN A 190 27.99 24.40 10.31
N ALA A 191 28.94 23.50 10.50
CA ALA A 191 28.70 22.18 11.06
C ALA A 191 28.49 22.32 12.57
N ILE A 192 27.44 21.72 13.10
CA ILE A 192 27.19 21.61 14.54
C ILE A 192 27.62 20.20 14.93
N ASP A 193 28.78 20.09 15.57
CA ASP A 193 29.31 18.84 16.12
C ASP A 193 28.43 18.36 17.28
N PHE A 194 27.99 17.10 17.22
CA PHE A 194 27.33 16.43 18.34
C PHE A 194 28.27 15.37 18.92
N ASP A 195 28.90 15.74 20.03
CA ASP A 195 29.90 14.98 20.79
C ASP A 195 29.26 13.71 21.43
N LEU A 196 29.64 12.53 20.95
CA LEU A 196 29.35 11.24 21.60
C LEU A 196 30.65 10.67 22.15
N LYS A 197 30.83 10.81 23.47
CA LYS A 197 31.93 10.25 24.23
C LYS A 197 31.94 8.72 24.20
N ASP A 198 33.15 8.20 24.01
CA ASP A 198 33.58 6.81 24.02
C ASP A 198 33.16 6.00 25.28
N GLU A 199 32.64 4.79 25.04
CA GLU A 199 32.85 3.65 25.94
C GLU A 199 33.47 2.45 25.19
N LYS A 200 34.39 1.78 25.89
CA LYS A 200 35.42 0.84 25.40
C LYS A 200 34.90 -0.50 24.83
N LYS A 201 35.50 -0.90 23.70
CA LYS A 201 35.88 -2.25 23.19
C LYS A 201 35.16 -3.50 23.74
N LYS A 202 34.51 -4.26 22.83
CA LYS A 202 34.75 -5.72 22.64
C LYS A 202 34.08 -6.29 21.38
N GLY A 203 34.87 -7.00 20.56
CA GLY A 203 34.41 -8.08 19.67
C GLY A 203 34.49 -7.79 18.17
N GLU A 204 35.59 -8.18 17.52
CA GLU A 204 35.63 -8.35 16.06
C GLU A 204 34.69 -9.50 15.63
N PRO A 205 34.02 -9.39 14.46
CA PRO A 205 33.17 -10.47 13.96
C PRO A 205 33.99 -11.68 13.50
N PRO A 206 33.52 -12.92 13.74
CA PRO A 206 34.29 -14.13 13.47
C PRO A 206 34.53 -14.33 11.96
N ALA A 207 35.80 -14.53 11.60
CA ALA A 207 36.24 -14.88 10.27
C ALA A 207 35.81 -16.31 9.91
N ASN A 208 34.69 -16.45 9.21
CA ASN A 208 34.41 -17.68 8.47
C ASN A 208 33.46 -17.41 7.29
N LEU A 209 34.01 -16.83 6.22
CA LEU A 209 33.45 -16.93 4.88
C LEU A 209 34.57 -17.46 3.97
N PRO A 210 34.37 -18.59 3.27
CA PRO A 210 35.38 -19.14 2.39
C PRO A 210 35.57 -18.22 1.18
N PHE A 211 36.80 -17.79 0.94
CA PHE A 211 37.20 -17.21 -0.33
C PHE A 211 37.38 -18.35 -1.35
N ILE A 212 36.51 -18.40 -2.35
CA ILE A 212 36.71 -18.82 -3.76
C ILE A 212 35.51 -18.29 -4.54
#